data_AF-A0A929VMY3-F1
#
_entry.id   AF-A0A929VMY3-F1
#
_cell.length_a   1.000
_cell.length_b   1.000
_cell.length_c   1.000
_cell.angle_alpha   90.00
_cell.angle_beta   90.00
_cell.angle_gamma   90.00
#
_symmetry.space_group_name_H-M   'P 1'
#
loop_
_entity.id
_entity.type
_entity.pdbx_description
1 polymer ?
#
loop_
_entity_poly.entity_id
_entity_poly.type
_entity_poly.pdbx_seq_one_letter_code
_entity_poly.pdbx_strand_id
1 'polypeptide(L)'
;MNFLWGIEVEAAIYAKSALVSMSQQPEYVAQITDDIKSHCISLHLDSCTHDEWIEVLVAWVENDVKEEKWDICDEDGVAWFIGLYCKTYTKIFPSESFTKIFTDCFKEYFKNK
;
A
#
# COMPACT_ATOMS: atom_id res chain seq x y z
N MET A 1 11.50 -13.47 -6.10
CA MET A 1 12.01 -12.19 -6.58
C MET A 1 13.35 -11.91 -5.95
N ASN A 2 14.28 -11.41 -6.76
CA ASN A 2 15.62 -11.09 -6.31
C ASN A 2 15.79 -9.57 -6.33
N PHE A 3 15.78 -8.96 -5.16
CA PHE A 3 15.92 -7.51 -4.97
C PHE A 3 17.40 -7.13 -4.98
N LEU A 4 17.80 -6.25 -5.90
CA LEU A 4 19.21 -5.91 -6.13
C LEU A 4 19.87 -5.33 -4.88
N TRP A 5 19.13 -4.51 -4.13
CA TRP A 5 19.63 -3.82 -2.94
C TRP A 5 19.11 -4.42 -1.62
N GLY A 6 18.38 -5.53 -1.70
CA GLY A 6 17.65 -6.13 -0.59
C GLY A 6 16.28 -5.46 -0.35
N ILE A 7 15.30 -6.27 0.06
CA ILE A 7 13.88 -5.88 0.09
C ILE A 7 13.59 -4.63 0.94
N GLU A 8 14.33 -4.41 2.02
CA GLU A 8 14.18 -3.23 2.89
C GLU A 8 14.54 -1.92 2.17
N VAL A 9 15.61 -1.94 1.38
CA VAL A 9 16.09 -0.76 0.64
C VAL A 9 15.16 -0.48 -0.52
N GLU A 10 14.77 -1.52 -1.26
CA GLU A 10 13.80 -1.39 -2.37
C GLU A 10 12.46 -0.86 -1.86
N ALA A 11 11.94 -1.41 -0.76
CA ALA A 11 10.69 -0.93 -0.17
C ALA A 11 10.76 0.56 0.19
N ALA A 12 11.89 1.06 0.70
CA ALA A 12 12.07 2.48 0.98
C ALA A 12 12.12 3.34 -0.30
N ILE A 13 12.74 2.84 -1.38
CA ILE A 13 12.77 3.48 -2.69
C ILE A 13 11.34 3.59 -3.24
N TYR A 14 10.59 2.48 -3.24
CA TYR A 14 9.22 2.43 -3.73
C TYR A 14 8.24 3.22 -2.86
N ALA A 15 8.42 3.25 -1.53
CA ALA A 15 7.63 4.10 -0.65
C ALA A 15 7.79 5.58 -1.04
N LYS A 16 9.02 6.01 -1.33
CA LYS A 16 9.31 7.37 -1.77
C LYS A 16 8.76 7.64 -3.17
N SER A 17 8.91 6.69 -4.09
CA SER A 17 8.34 6.76 -5.44
C SER A 17 6.82 6.95 -5.37
N ALA A 18 6.12 6.11 -4.60
CA ALA A 18 4.67 6.20 -4.40
C ALA A 18 4.23 7.56 -3.83
N LEU A 19 4.95 8.10 -2.82
CA LEU A 19 4.67 9.43 -2.29
C LEU A 19 4.83 10.54 -3.35
N VAL A 20 5.89 10.47 -4.16
CA VAL A 20 6.12 11.44 -5.24
C VAL A 20 5.00 11.34 -6.28
N SER A 21 4.67 10.14 -6.76
CA SER A 21 3.60 9.91 -7.73
C SER A 21 2.25 10.39 -7.22
N MET A 22 1.91 10.09 -5.96
CA MET A 22 0.68 10.58 -5.32
C MET A 22 0.65 12.11 -5.21
N SER A 23 1.78 12.75 -4.90
CA SER A 23 1.85 14.22 -4.77
C SER A 23 1.59 14.97 -6.08
N GLN A 24 1.76 14.30 -7.23
CA GLN A 24 1.48 14.87 -8.55
C GLN A 24 -0.02 14.84 -8.89
N GLN A 25 -0.82 14.05 -8.16
CA GLN A 25 -2.25 13.87 -8.41
C GLN A 25 -3.07 14.03 -7.11
N PRO A 26 -2.96 15.19 -6.41
CA PRO A 26 -3.46 15.32 -5.04
C PRO A 26 -4.99 15.18 -4.93
N GLU A 27 -5.76 15.67 -5.91
CA GLU A 27 -7.22 15.58 -5.92
C GLU A 27 -7.70 14.14 -6.08
N TYR A 28 -7.13 13.42 -7.05
CA TYR A 28 -7.41 11.99 -7.27
C TYR A 28 -7.07 11.17 -6.03
N VAL A 29 -5.87 11.37 -5.47
CA VAL A 29 -5.43 10.63 -4.28
C VAL A 29 -6.32 10.94 -3.09
N ALA A 30 -6.72 12.20 -2.90
CA ALA A 30 -7.62 12.59 -1.82
C ALA A 30 -8.96 11.84 -1.93
N GLN A 31 -9.58 11.88 -3.12
CA GLN A 31 -10.86 11.21 -3.39
C GLN A 31 -10.77 9.71 -3.14
N ILE A 32 -9.85 9.01 -3.82
CA ILE A 32 -9.73 7.55 -3.72
C ILE A 32 -9.46 7.11 -2.29
N THR A 33 -8.56 7.80 -1.57
CA THR A 33 -8.23 7.40 -0.19
C THR A 33 -9.35 7.74 0.80
N ASP A 34 -10.23 8.69 0.50
CA ASP A 34 -11.44 8.95 1.31
C ASP A 34 -12.53 7.90 1.05
N ASP A 35 -12.67 7.44 -0.19
CA ASP A 35 -13.58 6.34 -0.56
C ASP A 35 -13.15 5.02 0.11
N ILE A 36 -11.86 4.66 0.00
CA ILE A 36 -11.30 3.47 0.67
C ILE A 36 -11.45 3.60 2.19
N LYS A 37 -11.16 4.77 2.78
CA LYS A 37 -11.33 5.01 4.22
C LYS A 37 -12.76 4.73 4.67
N SER A 38 -13.74 5.23 3.93
CA SER A 38 -15.15 5.03 4.23
C SER A 38 -15.53 3.54 4.18
N HIS A 39 -14.98 2.81 3.20
CA HIS A 39 -15.15 1.37 3.11
C HIS A 39 -14.51 0.62 4.29
N CYS A 40 -13.27 0.94 4.67
CA CYS A 40 -12.61 0.33 5.82
C CYS A 40 -13.39 0.51 7.12
N ILE A 41 -13.94 1.70 7.36
CA ILE A 41 -14.79 1.99 8.53
C ILE A 41 -16.08 1.16 8.48
N SER A 42 -16.69 1.00 7.30
CA SER A 42 -17.89 0.17 7.14
C SER A 42 -17.65 -1.31 7.44
N LEU A 43 -16.40 -1.76 7.32
CA LEU A 43 -15.95 -3.11 7.63
C LEU A 43 -15.39 -3.26 9.05
N HIS A 44 -15.42 -2.20 9.87
CA HIS A 44 -14.88 -2.17 11.23
C HIS A 44 -13.39 -2.50 11.35
N LEU A 45 -12.61 -2.23 10.29
CA LEU A 45 -11.16 -2.48 10.28
C LEU A 45 -10.39 -1.54 11.23
N ASP A 46 -11.01 -0.45 11.69
CA ASP A 46 -10.44 0.45 12.70
C ASP A 46 -10.17 -0.21 14.05
N SER A 47 -10.74 -1.41 14.29
CA SER A 47 -10.49 -2.23 15.46
C SER A 47 -9.41 -3.30 15.28
N CYS A 48 -8.90 -3.49 14.06
CA CYS A 48 -7.89 -4.50 13.74
C CYS A 48 -6.49 -4.09 14.20
N THR A 49 -5.66 -5.10 14.44
CA THR A 49 -4.23 -4.96 14.72
C THR A 49 -3.45 -4.56 13.46
N HIS A 50 -2.21 -4.10 13.65
CA HIS A 50 -1.33 -3.72 12.54
C HIS A 50 -1.07 -4.88 11.56
N ASP A 51 -0.86 -6.09 12.07
CA ASP A 51 -0.57 -7.27 11.24
C ASP A 51 -1.81 -7.68 10.42
N GLU A 52 -3.01 -7.63 11.02
CA GLU A 52 -4.27 -7.87 10.30
C GLU A 52 -4.49 -6.83 9.19
N TRP A 53 -4.11 -5.57 9.44
CA TRP A 53 -4.11 -4.54 8.39
C TRP A 53 -3.18 -4.89 7.24
N ILE A 54 -1.95 -5.34 7.52
CA ILE A 54 -1.01 -5.76 6.47
C ILE A 54 -1.62 -6.87 5.61
N GLU A 55 -2.20 -7.90 6.23
CA GLU A 55 -2.84 -9.01 5.51
C GLU A 55 -3.98 -8.54 4.60
N VAL A 56 -4.88 -7.69 5.12
CA VAL A 56 -6.00 -7.14 4.35
C VAL A 56 -5.50 -6.28 3.18
N LEU A 57 -4.57 -5.36 3.43
CA LEU A 57 -4.06 -4.47 2.39
C LEU A 57 -3.33 -5.24 1.29
N VAL A 58 -2.51 -6.24 1.65
CA VAL A 58 -1.81 -7.08 0.68
C VAL A 58 -2.81 -7.87 -0.18
N ALA A 59 -3.86 -8.43 0.42
CA ALA A 59 -4.91 -9.14 -0.32
C ALA A 59 -5.66 -8.21 -1.30
N TRP A 60 -5.97 -6.98 -0.89
CA TRP A 60 -6.62 -6.00 -1.76
C TRP A 60 -5.71 -5.56 -2.90
N VAL A 61 -4.44 -5.28 -2.64
CA VAL A 61 -3.45 -4.98 -3.68
C VAL A 61 -3.34 -6.12 -4.69
N GLU A 62 -3.32 -7.38 -4.23
CA GLU A 62 -3.28 -8.52 -5.14
C GLU A 62 -4.51 -8.60 -6.04
N ASN A 63 -5.69 -8.26 -5.53
CA ASN A 63 -6.91 -8.25 -6.31
C ASN A 63 -6.87 -7.13 -7.35
N ASP A 64 -6.53 -5.90 -6.95
CA ASP A 64 -6.48 -4.74 -7.86
C ASP A 64 -5.46 -4.93 -8.99
N VAL A 65 -4.26 -5.41 -8.66
CA VAL A 65 -3.22 -5.70 -9.66
C VAL A 65 -3.71 -6.74 -10.68
N LYS A 66 -4.42 -7.79 -10.22
CA LYS A 66 -4.99 -8.82 -11.10
C LYS A 66 -6.15 -8.27 -11.94
N GLU A 67 -7.04 -7.48 -11.35
CA GLU A 67 -8.21 -6.90 -12.03
C GLU A 67 -7.80 -5.92 -13.12
N GLU A 68 -6.81 -5.08 -12.85
CA GLU A 68 -6.23 -4.12 -13.79
C GLU A 68 -5.29 -4.79 -14.81
N LYS A 69 -5.02 -6.09 -14.66
CA LYS A 69 -4.12 -6.89 -15.53
C LYS A 69 -2.68 -6.39 -15.53
N TRP A 70 -2.22 -5.83 -14.41
CA TRP A 70 -0.83 -5.49 -14.20
C TRP A 70 -0.04 -6.75 -13.87
N ASP A 71 1.27 -6.69 -14.10
CA ASP A 71 2.16 -7.79 -13.70
C ASP A 71 2.26 -7.80 -12.17
N ILE A 72 1.99 -8.96 -11.56
CA ILE A 72 2.10 -9.17 -10.11
C ILE A 72 3.53 -9.03 -9.59
N CYS A 73 4.51 -9.03 -10.48
CA CYS A 73 5.93 -8.81 -10.18
C CYS A 73 6.41 -7.41 -10.62
N ASP A 74 5.54 -6.54 -11.15
CA ASP A 74 5.89 -5.15 -11.46
C ASP A 74 5.89 -4.31 -10.18
N GLU A 75 7.09 -4.10 -9.64
CA GLU A 75 7.32 -3.41 -8.38
C GLU A 75 6.77 -1.97 -8.39
N ASP A 76 6.89 -1.23 -9.50
CA ASP A 76 6.38 0.14 -9.62
C ASP A 76 4.84 0.18 -9.54
N GLY A 77 4.19 -0.74 -10.24
CA GLY A 77 2.74 -0.87 -10.23
C GLY A 77 2.18 -1.32 -8.90
N VAL A 78 2.77 -2.37 -8.33
CA VAL A 78 2.40 -2.84 -7.00
C VAL A 78 2.63 -1.74 -5.96
N ALA A 79 3.73 -1.01 -6.02
CA ALA A 79 4.04 0.09 -5.12
C ALA A 79 3.00 1.20 -5.18
N TRP A 80 2.42 1.47 -6.36
CA TRP A 80 1.33 2.43 -6.49
C TRP A 80 0.10 2.03 -5.66
N PHE A 81 -0.39 0.79 -5.83
CA PHE A 81 -1.54 0.30 -5.08
C PHE A 81 -1.25 0.23 -3.56
N ILE A 82 -0.10 -0.32 -3.16
CA ILE A 82 0.33 -0.33 -1.75
C ILE A 82 0.34 1.11 -1.21
N GLY A 83 0.83 2.07 -1.99
CA GLY A 83 0.87 3.48 -1.64
C GLY A 83 -0.51 4.06 -1.33
N LEU A 84 -1.52 3.81 -2.17
CA LEU A 84 -2.90 4.29 -1.96
C LEU A 84 -3.50 3.72 -0.67
N TYR A 85 -3.33 2.42 -0.44
CA TYR A 85 -3.82 1.75 0.77
C TYR A 85 -3.09 2.21 2.03
N CYS A 86 -1.77 2.34 1.99
CA CYS A 86 -0.98 2.87 3.11
C CYS A 86 -1.33 4.33 3.40
N LYS A 87 -1.60 5.14 2.36
CA LYS A 87 -2.05 6.53 2.55
C LYS A 87 -3.40 6.57 3.26
N THR A 88 -4.32 5.68 2.89
CA THR A 88 -5.61 5.49 3.56
C THR A 88 -5.42 5.08 5.03
N TYR A 89 -4.54 4.10 5.30
CA TYR A 89 -4.20 3.68 6.66
C TYR A 89 -3.74 4.87 7.52
N THR A 90 -2.84 5.73 7.01
CA THR A 90 -2.39 6.92 7.74
C THR A 90 -3.47 8.01 7.90
N LYS A 91 -4.53 8.00 7.07
CA LYS A 91 -5.72 8.86 7.29
C LYS A 91 -6.64 8.33 8.40
N ILE A 92 -6.57 7.04 8.71
CA ILE A 92 -7.32 6.41 9.81
C ILE A 92 -6.51 6.51 11.10
N PHE A 93 -5.19 6.30 11.02
CA PHE A 93 -4.24 6.34 12.13
C PHE A 93 -3.14 7.39 11.89
N PRO A 94 -3.39 8.69 12.18
CA PRO A 94 -2.46 9.78 11.84
C PRO A 94 -1.10 9.75 12.57
N SER A 95 -1.00 9.00 13.68
CA SER A 95 0.27 8.81 14.41
C SER A 95 1.19 7.78 13.76
N GLU A 96 0.67 6.98 12.81
CA GLU A 96 1.42 5.90 12.19
C GLU A 96 2.29 6.39 11.03
N SER A 97 3.43 5.73 10.84
CA SER A 97 4.38 6.07 9.77
C SER A 97 3.97 5.41 8.45
N PHE A 98 3.76 6.24 7.42
CA PHE A 98 3.53 5.76 6.04
C PHE A 98 4.63 4.80 5.59
N THR A 99 5.89 5.18 5.78
CA THR A 99 7.03 4.36 5.34
C THR A 99 7.04 3.01 6.05
N LYS A 100 6.67 2.98 7.34
CA LYS A 100 6.64 1.71 8.10
C LYS A 100 5.58 0.75 7.53
N ILE A 101 4.32 1.18 7.47
CA ILE A 101 3.24 0.32 6.96
C ILE A 101 3.49 -0.09 5.50
N PHE A 102 4.03 0.83 4.68
CA PHE A 102 4.40 0.53 3.31
C PHE A 102 5.45 -0.56 3.23
N THR A 103 6.54 -0.44 3.99
CA THR A 103 7.61 -1.44 4.00
C THR A 103 7.10 -2.79 4.45
N ASP A 104 6.26 -2.83 5.48
CA ASP A 104 5.70 -4.08 6.00
C ASP A 104 4.77 -4.74 4.96
N CYS A 105 3.90 -3.97 4.29
CA CYS A 105 3.06 -4.47 3.19
C CYS A 105 3.87 -4.92 1.97
N PHE A 106 4.89 -4.16 1.57
CA PHE A 106 5.75 -4.49 0.43
C PHE A 106 6.47 -5.82 0.66
N LYS A 107 7.01 -6.00 1.87
CA LYS A 107 7.68 -7.25 2.26
C LYS A 107 6.73 -8.43 2.24
N GLU A 108 5.54 -8.29 2.81
CA GLU A 108 4.59 -9.40 2.86
C GLU A 108 4.04 -9.73 1.46
N TYR A 109 3.77 -8.72 0.62
CA TYR A 109 3.35 -8.93 -0.77
C TYR A 109 4.38 -9.73 -1.58
N PHE A 110 5.66 -9.40 -1.49
CA PHE A 110 6.72 -10.03 -2.30
C PHE A 110 7.38 -11.25 -1.67
N LYS A 111 6.97 -11.65 -0.46
CA LYS A 111 7.57 -12.77 0.30
C LYS A 111 7.61 -14.10 -0.46
N ASN A 112 6.60 -14.36 -1.28
CA ASN A 112 6.44 -15.62 -2.04
C ASN A 112 6.48 -15.40 -3.56
N LYS A 113 6.88 -14.20 -4.00
CA LYS A 113 7.06 -13.85 -5.41
C LYS A 113 8.54 -13.91 -5.74
#